data_AF-T2J8V2-F1
#
_entry.id   AF-T2J8V2-F1
#
_cell.length_a   1.000
_cell.length_b   1.000
_cell.length_c   1.000
_cell.angle_alpha   90.00
_cell.angle_beta   90.00
_cell.angle_gamma   90.00
#
_symmetry.space_group_name_H-M   'P 1'
#
loop_
_entity.id
_entity.type
_entity.pdbx_description
1 polymer ?
#
loop_
_entity_poly.entity_id
_entity_poly.type
_entity_poly.pdbx_seq_one_letter_code
_entity_poly.pdbx_strand_id
1 'polypeptide(L)'
;MNTKDKARNVRSNFYEIIIKKLSDKIPIEVIQGNVLKDKNDVLFYFTGVTKVRELDTNRFIPGAMADHLTSFGGKLTDSGQMSSVEWLKAGATGSYGTVIEPCNFPQKFPHPGVAMYHYLQGDNLLHAYWKSVAWVGQGIFIGEPLARPFAKDDQVD
;
A
#
# COMPACT_ATOMS: atom_id res chain seq x y z
N MET A 1 1.13 -5.22 7.60
CA MET A 1 1.34 -5.13 9.06
C MET A 1 0.07 -5.45 9.83
N ASN A 2 0.13 -6.34 10.81
CA ASN A 2 -0.93 -6.54 11.80
C ASN A 2 -0.57 -5.70 13.04
N THR A 3 -1.26 -4.57 13.20
CA THR A 3 -0.92 -3.50 14.14
C THR A 3 -1.77 -3.57 15.41
N LYS A 4 -1.30 -2.92 16.49
CA LYS A 4 -2.02 -2.95 17.79
C LYS A 4 -3.30 -2.10 17.81
N ASP A 5 -3.41 -1.11 16.93
CA ASP A 5 -4.58 -0.24 16.86
C ASP A 5 -5.73 -0.93 16.14
N LYS A 6 -6.66 -1.52 16.90
CA LYS A 6 -7.80 -2.27 16.35
C LYS A 6 -8.66 -1.44 15.39
N ALA A 7 -8.81 -0.14 15.63
CA ALA A 7 -9.63 0.72 14.77
C ALA A 7 -8.99 0.88 13.38
N ARG A 8 -7.67 0.93 13.28
CA ARG A 8 -6.98 1.09 11.99
C ARG A 8 -6.40 -0.19 11.41
N ASN A 9 -6.50 -1.29 12.14
CA ASN A 9 -6.06 -2.62 11.71
C ASN A 9 -7.12 -3.41 10.92
N VAL A 10 -8.19 -2.77 10.46
CA VAL A 10 -9.32 -3.42 9.77
C VAL A 10 -8.93 -4.24 8.52
N ARG A 11 -7.79 -3.93 7.88
CA ARG A 11 -7.26 -4.71 6.75
C ARG A 11 -6.70 -6.08 7.17
N SER A 12 -6.40 -6.29 8.46
CA SER A 12 -5.85 -7.56 8.94
C SER A 12 -6.81 -8.73 8.75
N ASN A 13 -8.12 -8.45 8.71
CA ASN A 13 -9.16 -9.45 8.46
C ASN A 13 -8.99 -10.16 7.11
N PHE A 14 -8.26 -9.56 6.17
CA PHE A 14 -8.04 -10.13 4.83
C PHE A 14 -6.69 -10.86 4.71
N TYR A 15 -5.79 -10.78 5.69
CA TYR A 15 -4.41 -11.26 5.50
C TYR A 15 -4.31 -12.77 5.29
N GLU A 16 -5.12 -13.57 5.99
CA GLU A 16 -5.12 -15.03 5.84
C GLU A 16 -5.49 -15.44 4.41
N ILE A 17 -6.57 -14.87 3.86
CA ILE A 17 -7.01 -15.19 2.50
C ILE A 17 -6.05 -14.65 1.43
N ILE A 18 -5.38 -13.52 1.71
CA ILE A 18 -4.34 -12.95 0.83
C ILE A 18 -3.15 -13.89 0.75
N ILE A 19 -2.62 -14.35 1.89
CA ILE A 19 -1.51 -15.31 1.93
C ILE A 19 -1.89 -16.55 1.13
N LYS A 20 -3.04 -17.17 1.46
CA LYS A 20 -3.52 -18.40 0.80
C LYS A 20 -3.60 -18.28 -0.72
N LYS A 21 -3.92 -17.09 -1.26
CA LYS A 21 -4.11 -16.89 -2.70
C LYS A 21 -2.85 -16.45 -3.45
N LEU A 22 -1.91 -15.77 -2.78
CA LEU A 22 -0.81 -15.06 -3.46
C LEU A 22 0.58 -15.55 -3.07
N SER A 23 0.74 -16.38 -2.02
CA SER A 23 2.05 -16.87 -1.57
C SER A 23 2.81 -17.67 -2.62
N ASP A 24 2.11 -18.30 -3.56
CA ASP A 24 2.71 -19.07 -4.66
C ASP A 24 3.32 -18.17 -5.75
N LYS A 25 2.96 -16.88 -5.75
CA LYS A 25 3.44 -15.89 -6.73
C LYS A 25 4.51 -14.98 -6.15
N ILE A 26 4.42 -14.66 -4.86
CA ILE A 26 5.38 -13.80 -4.17
C ILE A 26 5.46 -14.17 -2.68
N PRO A 27 6.65 -14.12 -2.06
CA PRO A 27 6.77 -14.25 -0.61
C PRO A 27 5.98 -13.15 0.13
N ILE A 28 5.14 -13.54 1.09
CA ILE A 28 4.31 -12.62 1.87
C ILE A 28 4.53 -12.92 3.36
N GLU A 29 4.87 -11.89 4.12
CA GLU A 29 5.04 -11.97 5.57
C GLU A 29 4.03 -11.04 6.28
N VAL A 30 3.26 -11.58 7.23
CA VAL A 30 2.42 -10.76 8.12
C VAL A 30 3.22 -10.41 9.36
N ILE A 31 3.76 -9.19 9.36
CA ILE A 31 4.51 -8.66 10.50
C ILE A 31 3.55 -8.25 11.60
N GLN A 32 3.75 -8.81 12.80
CA GLN A 32 3.05 -8.44 14.03
C GLN A 32 3.76 -7.25 14.68
N GLY A 33 3.17 -6.06 14.56
CA GLY A 33 3.78 -4.85 15.11
C GLY A 33 3.39 -3.57 14.37
N ASN A 34 3.88 -2.46 14.90
CA ASN A 34 3.62 -1.12 14.36
C ASN A 34 4.76 -0.60 13.47
N VAL A 35 5.90 -1.27 13.46
CA VAL A 35 7.14 -0.81 12.82
C VAL A 35 7.72 -1.95 12.00
N LEU A 36 8.03 -1.67 10.74
CA LEU A 36 8.92 -2.46 9.90
C LEU A 36 10.25 -1.69 9.84
N LYS A 37 11.36 -2.39 10.00
CA LYS A 37 12.69 -1.79 9.93
C LYS A 37 13.70 -2.76 9.35
N ASP A 38 14.79 -2.22 8.84
CA ASP A 38 15.97 -2.96 8.39
C ASP A 38 15.69 -4.01 7.29
N LYS A 39 14.62 -3.82 6.49
CA LYS A 39 14.31 -4.66 5.33
C LYS A 39 14.94 -4.09 4.06
N ASN A 40 15.43 -4.94 3.16
CA ASN A 40 16.18 -4.49 1.96
C ASN A 40 15.45 -4.72 0.62
N ASP A 41 14.25 -5.30 0.67
CA ASP A 41 13.54 -5.87 -0.47
C ASP A 41 12.01 -5.60 -0.38
N VAL A 42 11.62 -4.43 0.13
CA VAL A 42 10.21 -4.12 0.38
C VAL A 42 9.49 -3.80 -0.94
N LEU A 43 8.64 -4.73 -1.40
CA LEU A 43 7.74 -4.49 -2.53
C LEU A 43 6.35 -4.00 -2.09
N PHE A 44 5.79 -4.57 -1.01
CA PHE A 44 4.46 -4.22 -0.53
C PHE A 44 4.51 -3.84 0.96
N TYR A 45 4.03 -2.64 1.29
CA TYR A 45 3.91 -2.20 2.69
C TYR A 45 2.55 -1.56 2.95
N PHE A 46 1.63 -2.35 3.51
CA PHE A 46 0.32 -1.89 3.97
C PHE A 46 0.23 -1.87 5.50
N THR A 47 -0.21 -0.75 6.08
CA THR A 47 -0.33 -0.57 7.53
C THR A 47 -1.52 0.31 7.96
N GLY A 48 -1.83 0.36 9.24
CA GLY A 48 -2.84 1.23 9.85
C GLY A 48 -2.27 2.28 10.81
N VAL A 49 -0.94 2.40 10.90
CA VAL A 49 -0.30 3.35 11.82
C VAL A 49 -0.41 4.78 11.28
N THR A 50 -0.63 5.75 12.17
CA THR A 50 -0.76 7.17 11.82
C THR A 50 0.55 7.84 11.44
N LYS A 51 1.66 7.31 11.95
CA LYS A 51 3.03 7.69 11.61
C LYS A 51 3.90 6.45 11.63
N VAL A 52 4.52 6.15 10.50
CA VAL A 52 5.44 5.01 10.38
C VAL A 52 6.80 5.46 10.90
N ARG A 53 7.33 4.73 11.88
CA ARG A 53 8.68 4.96 12.41
C ARG A 53 9.67 4.08 11.67
N GLU A 54 10.95 4.47 11.68
CA GLU A 54 12.06 3.72 11.05
C GLU A 54 11.84 3.48 9.54
N LEU A 55 11.04 4.31 8.89
CA LEU A 55 10.67 4.11 7.49
C LEU A 55 11.90 4.14 6.57
N ASP A 56 12.83 5.05 6.87
CA ASP A 56 14.11 5.29 6.23
C ASP A 56 15.14 4.16 6.40
N THR A 57 14.92 3.24 7.34
CA THR A 57 15.77 2.05 7.52
C THR A 57 15.45 0.95 6.50
N ASN A 58 14.31 1.05 5.80
CA ASN A 58 13.88 0.07 4.82
C ASN A 58 14.30 0.50 3.41
N ARG A 59 14.62 -0.47 2.54
CA ARG A 59 14.81 -0.25 1.10
C ARG A 59 13.63 -0.79 0.33
N PHE A 60 12.99 0.10 -0.41
CA PHE A 60 11.92 -0.22 -1.34
C PHE A 60 12.52 -0.52 -2.71
N ILE A 61 12.05 -1.60 -3.34
CA ILE A 61 12.51 -1.98 -4.68
C ILE A 61 11.71 -1.26 -5.78
N PRO A 62 12.23 -1.13 -7.01
CA PRO A 62 11.48 -0.53 -8.11
C PRO A 62 10.11 -1.18 -8.31
N GLY A 63 9.08 -0.36 -8.40
CA GLY A 63 7.69 -0.81 -8.46
C GLY A 63 7.01 -0.98 -7.10
N ALA A 64 7.67 -0.69 -5.98
CA ALA A 64 7.08 -0.89 -4.65
C ALA A 64 5.82 -0.05 -4.41
N MET A 65 4.85 -0.68 -3.77
CA MET A 65 3.55 -0.13 -3.39
C MET A 65 3.46 -0.05 -1.87
N ALA A 66 3.26 1.15 -1.32
CA ALA A 66 3.19 1.34 0.12
C ALA A 66 2.14 2.37 0.51
N ASP A 67 1.31 2.06 1.51
CA ASP A 67 0.32 3.01 2.03
C ASP A 67 -0.09 2.71 3.48
N HIS A 68 -0.83 3.66 4.04
CA HIS A 68 -1.35 3.55 5.40
C HIS A 68 -2.82 3.98 5.49
N LEU A 69 -3.59 3.20 6.25
CA LEU A 69 -5.02 3.40 6.45
C LEU A 69 -5.25 4.48 7.51
N THR A 70 -5.29 5.72 7.06
CA THR A 70 -5.49 6.91 7.89
C THR A 70 -6.35 7.94 7.19
N SER A 71 -7.00 8.80 7.98
CA SER A 71 -7.97 9.80 7.51
C SER A 71 -7.41 10.89 6.62
N PHE A 72 -6.13 11.20 6.79
CA PHE A 72 -5.47 12.36 6.21
C PHE A 72 -4.15 11.98 5.54
N GLY A 73 -3.88 10.69 5.31
CA GLY A 73 -2.69 10.25 4.60
C GLY A 73 -2.58 10.87 3.19
N GLY A 74 -3.70 11.24 2.56
CA GLY A 74 -3.74 11.91 1.26
C GLY A 74 -3.56 13.42 1.35
N LYS A 75 -3.57 14.03 2.54
CA LYS A 75 -3.19 15.44 2.69
C LYS A 75 -1.69 15.53 2.43
N LEU A 76 -1.35 16.12 1.29
CA LEU A 76 0.03 16.22 0.80
C LEU A 76 0.87 17.22 1.61
N THR A 77 0.19 18.08 2.38
CA THR A 77 0.77 19.09 3.28
C THR A 77 0.17 18.97 4.68
N ASP A 78 0.48 19.94 5.55
CA ASP A 78 0.05 20.12 6.94
C ASP A 78 -1.17 19.29 7.40
N SER A 79 -0.87 18.23 8.15
CA SER A 79 -1.85 17.36 8.79
C SER A 79 -1.27 16.73 10.06
N GLY A 80 -2.11 16.33 11.01
CA GLY A 80 -1.68 15.62 12.22
C GLY A 80 -1.25 14.16 11.97
N GLN A 81 -1.50 13.63 10.77
CA GLN A 81 -1.10 12.29 10.33
C GLN A 81 0.03 12.40 9.31
N MET A 82 0.83 11.34 9.20
CA MET A 82 1.89 11.26 8.20
C MET A 82 1.31 11.43 6.79
N SER A 83 1.94 12.26 5.96
CA SER A 83 1.56 12.36 4.55
C SER A 83 2.01 11.12 3.80
N SER A 84 1.24 10.66 2.82
CA SER A 84 1.62 9.55 1.95
C SER A 84 2.84 9.88 1.10
N VAL A 85 3.18 11.16 0.95
CA VAL A 85 4.43 11.62 0.31
C VAL A 85 5.67 11.07 1.00
N GLU A 86 5.60 10.79 2.31
CA GLU A 86 6.72 10.19 3.05
C GLU A 86 7.07 8.79 2.55
N TRP A 87 6.11 8.03 2.01
CA TRP A 87 6.40 6.74 1.37
C TRP A 87 7.28 6.91 0.13
N LEU A 88 7.02 7.95 -0.67
CA LEU A 88 7.78 8.24 -1.88
C LEU A 88 9.19 8.72 -1.53
N LYS A 89 9.32 9.58 -0.51
CA LYS A 89 10.63 10.01 0.01
C LYS A 89 11.48 8.83 0.51
N ALA A 90 10.84 7.80 1.05
CA ALA A 90 11.49 6.58 1.49
C ALA A 90 11.82 5.60 0.34
N GLY A 91 11.36 5.87 -0.89
CA GLY A 91 11.66 5.08 -2.08
C GLY A 91 10.51 4.20 -2.59
N ALA A 92 9.32 4.26 -2.01
CA ALA A 92 8.15 3.61 -2.60
C ALA A 92 7.83 4.23 -3.96
N THR A 93 7.47 3.40 -4.94
CA THR A 93 7.15 3.85 -6.31
C THR A 93 5.80 4.54 -6.37
N GLY A 94 4.86 4.14 -5.52
CA GLY A 94 3.62 4.87 -5.33
C GLY A 94 2.89 4.54 -4.04
N SER A 95 1.93 5.39 -3.74
CA SER A 95 1.13 5.37 -2.53
C SER A 95 -0.28 5.86 -2.80
N TYR A 96 -1.16 5.65 -1.83
CA TYR A 96 -2.52 6.16 -1.83
C TYR A 96 -2.89 6.65 -0.42
N GLY A 97 -3.65 7.75 -0.34
CA GLY A 97 -4.16 8.24 0.93
C GLY A 97 -5.48 8.98 0.80
N THR A 98 -6.25 9.02 1.89
CA THR A 98 -7.52 9.76 1.96
C THR A 98 -7.31 11.19 2.48
N VAL A 99 -8.10 12.16 2.02
CA VAL A 99 -7.91 13.60 2.35
C VAL A 99 -8.86 14.16 3.40
N ILE A 100 -9.89 13.41 3.75
CA ILE A 100 -10.94 13.80 4.69
C ILE A 100 -11.32 12.58 5.49
N GLU A 101 -11.64 12.76 6.77
CA GLU A 101 -12.04 11.68 7.66
C GLU A 101 -12.98 10.70 6.99
N PRO A 102 -12.47 9.50 6.73
CA PRO A 102 -13.30 8.34 6.82
C PRO A 102 -13.12 7.79 8.23
N CYS A 103 -14.23 7.64 8.96
CA CYS A 103 -14.31 6.49 9.86
C CYS A 103 -13.74 5.29 9.08
N ASN A 104 -12.93 4.45 9.74
CA ASN A 104 -12.11 3.31 9.27
C ASN A 104 -12.77 2.29 8.31
N PHE A 105 -13.54 2.75 7.32
CA PHE A 105 -14.27 2.02 6.32
C PHE A 105 -13.26 1.48 5.30
N PRO A 106 -13.02 0.16 5.28
CA PRO A 106 -12.02 -0.43 4.39
C PRO A 106 -12.23 -0.09 2.92
N GLN A 107 -13.48 0.16 2.51
CA GLN A 107 -13.89 0.47 1.13
C GLN A 107 -13.24 1.73 0.57
N LYS A 108 -12.85 2.70 1.41
CA LYS A 108 -12.16 3.94 0.99
C LYS A 108 -10.66 3.75 0.79
N PHE A 109 -10.13 2.58 1.13
CA PHE A 109 -8.72 2.27 1.08
C PHE A 109 -8.43 1.13 0.10
N PRO A 110 -7.20 1.03 -0.40
CA PRO A 110 -6.77 -0.08 -1.23
C PRO A 110 -6.92 -1.39 -0.46
N HIS A 111 -7.69 -2.32 -1.00
CA HIS A 111 -7.72 -3.68 -0.51
C HIS A 111 -6.40 -4.36 -0.91
N PRO A 112 -5.52 -4.72 0.05
CA PRO A 112 -4.15 -5.16 -0.24
C PRO A 112 -4.11 -6.34 -1.22
N GLY A 113 -4.97 -7.34 -1.00
CA GLY A 113 -5.04 -8.52 -1.87
C GLY A 113 -5.47 -8.23 -3.31
N VAL A 114 -6.34 -7.24 -3.53
CA VAL A 114 -6.86 -6.91 -4.86
C VAL A 114 -5.80 -6.10 -5.60
N ALA A 115 -5.19 -5.12 -4.91
CA ALA A 115 -4.07 -4.35 -5.43
C ALA A 115 -2.90 -5.26 -5.83
N MET A 116 -2.45 -6.12 -4.91
CA MET A 116 -1.37 -7.08 -5.17
C MET A 116 -1.72 -8.04 -6.30
N TYR A 117 -2.93 -8.60 -6.31
CA TYR A 117 -3.36 -9.51 -7.37
C TYR A 117 -3.27 -8.86 -8.75
N HIS A 118 -3.89 -7.70 -8.93
CA HIS A 118 -3.88 -6.97 -10.21
C HIS A 118 -2.47 -6.59 -10.64
N TYR A 119 -1.67 -6.08 -9.70
CA TYR A 119 -0.30 -5.68 -10.00
C TYR A 119 0.57 -6.86 -10.43
N LEU A 120 0.46 -8.01 -9.74
CA LEU A 120 1.15 -9.26 -10.11
C LEU A 120 0.63 -9.90 -11.41
N GLN A 121 -0.52 -9.46 -11.92
CA GLN A 121 -1.02 -9.85 -13.25
C GLN A 121 -0.53 -8.91 -14.37
N GLY A 122 0.27 -7.90 -14.04
CA GLY A 122 0.88 -6.98 -15.01
C GLY A 122 0.11 -5.68 -15.23
N ASP A 123 -0.91 -5.40 -14.42
CA ASP A 123 -1.47 -4.04 -14.38
C ASP A 123 -0.38 -3.04 -13.97
N ASN A 124 -0.46 -1.81 -14.48
CA ASN A 124 0.33 -0.71 -13.94
C ASN A 124 -0.13 -0.33 -12.53
N LEU A 125 0.71 0.43 -11.83
CA LEU A 125 0.49 0.77 -10.43
C LEU A 125 -0.82 1.53 -10.21
N LEU A 126 -1.17 2.47 -11.09
CA LEU A 126 -2.42 3.22 -11.01
C LEU A 126 -3.64 2.30 -11.16
N HIS A 127 -3.65 1.41 -12.16
CA HIS A 127 -4.74 0.47 -12.39
C HIS A 127 -4.92 -0.49 -11.22
N ALA A 128 -3.82 -1.01 -10.66
CA ALA A 128 -3.87 -1.89 -9.49
C ALA A 128 -4.50 -1.17 -8.28
N TYR A 129 -4.11 0.08 -8.02
CA TYR A 129 -4.73 0.89 -6.96
C TYR A 129 -6.22 1.14 -7.23
N TRP A 130 -6.59 1.62 -8.42
CA TRP A 130 -7.98 1.94 -8.77
C TRP A 130 -8.92 0.75 -8.75
N LYS A 131 -8.47 -0.44 -9.15
CA LYS A 131 -9.28 -1.66 -9.04
C LYS A 131 -9.44 -2.13 -7.58
N SER A 132 -8.60 -1.66 -6.67
CA SER A 132 -8.57 -2.09 -5.26
C SER A 132 -9.35 -1.20 -4.29
N VAL A 133 -9.83 -0.03 -4.74
CA VAL A 133 -10.56 0.92 -3.91
C VAL A 133 -12.04 0.92 -4.34
N ALA A 134 -12.93 0.49 -3.46
CA ALA A 134 -14.36 0.42 -3.78
C ALA A 134 -15.04 1.81 -3.79
N TRP A 135 -14.62 2.70 -2.88
CA TRP A 135 -15.12 4.07 -2.76
C TRP A 135 -13.99 5.05 -3.07
N VAL A 136 -13.78 5.33 -4.36
CA VAL A 136 -12.66 6.14 -4.88
C VAL A 136 -12.73 7.63 -4.53
N GLY A 137 -13.88 8.11 -4.05
CA GLY A 137 -14.05 9.51 -3.67
C GLY A 137 -13.14 9.89 -2.51
N GLN A 138 -12.55 11.09 -2.58
CA GLN A 138 -11.73 11.68 -1.51
C GLN A 138 -10.41 10.91 -1.25
N GLY A 139 -9.97 10.12 -2.22
CA GLY A 139 -8.68 9.47 -2.27
C GLY A 139 -7.72 10.13 -3.26
N ILE A 140 -6.43 10.08 -2.97
CA ILE A 140 -5.38 10.54 -3.86
C ILE A 140 -4.37 9.42 -4.05
N PHE A 141 -4.12 9.05 -5.31
CA PHE A 141 -2.95 8.31 -5.74
C PHE A 141 -1.78 9.28 -5.96
N ILE A 142 -0.57 8.87 -5.55
CA ILE A 142 0.68 9.60 -5.80
C ILE A 142 1.80 8.61 -6.17
N GLY A 143 2.71 9.03 -7.05
CA GLY A 143 3.86 8.22 -7.48
C GLY A 143 3.95 8.09 -8.99
N GLU A 144 4.58 7.01 -9.46
CA GLU A 144 4.74 6.68 -10.88
C GLU A 144 3.57 5.82 -11.38
N PRO A 145 2.58 6.38 -12.09
CA PRO A 145 1.35 5.66 -12.45
C PRO A 145 1.57 4.51 -13.44
N LEU A 146 2.58 4.60 -14.31
CA LEU A 146 2.81 3.63 -15.38
C LEU A 146 3.79 2.51 -14.99
N ALA A 147 4.34 2.53 -13.77
CA ALA A 147 5.16 1.44 -13.26
C ALA A 147 4.41 0.11 -13.37
N ARG A 148 5.00 -0.85 -14.11
CA ARG A 148 4.40 -2.17 -14.39
C ARG A 148 5.44 -3.30 -14.36
N PRO A 149 6.13 -3.52 -13.22
CA PRO A 149 7.26 -4.45 -13.11
C PRO A 149 6.91 -5.92 -13.39
N PHE A 150 5.61 -6.27 -13.42
CA PHE A 150 5.11 -7.62 -13.71
C PHE A 150 4.42 -7.74 -15.07
N ALA A 151 4.44 -6.67 -15.89
CA ALA A 151 3.97 -6.78 -17.25
C ALA A 151 4.86 -7.76 -18.03
N LYS A 152 4.24 -8.56 -18.90
CA LYS A 152 5.00 -9.28 -19.90
C LYS A 152 5.55 -8.27 -20.90
N ASP A 153 6.74 -8.50 -21.42
CA ASP A 153 7.24 -7.71 -22.55
C ASP A 153 6.19 -7.74 -23.66
N ASP A 154 5.91 -6.58 -24.24
CA ASP A 154 5.08 -6.46 -25.43
C ASP A 154 5.88 -7.14 -26.56
N GLN A 155 5.71 -8.45 -26.73
CA GLN A 155 6.25 -9.17 -27.89
C GLN A 155 5.60 -8.55 -29.13
N VAL A 156 6.38 -7.75 -29.84
CA VAL A 156 6.02 -7.28 -31.18
C VAL A 156 6.29 -8.47 -32.09
N ASP A 157 5.22 -9.22 -32.39
CA ASP A 157 5.20 -10.16 -33.51
C ASP A 157 5.32 -9.41 -34.85
#